data_AF-A0A844WC67-F1
#
_entry.id   AF-A0A844WC67-F1
#
_cell.length_a   1.000
_cell.length_b   1.000
_cell.length_c   1.000
_cell.angle_alpha   90.00
_cell.angle_beta   90.00
_cell.angle_gamma   90.00
#
_symmetry.space_group_name_H-M   'P 1'
#
loop_
_entity.id
_entity.type
_entity.pdbx_description
1 polymer ?
#
loop_
_entity_poly.entity_id
_entity_poly.type
_entity_poly.pdbx_seq_one_letter_code
_entity_poly.pdbx_strand_id
1 'polypeptide(L)'
;MVDGSLARFLILPSDEDYPDENLSVGIRQAPSVLIQALQLVANGGGAVKVNLTGKTADQNTAVNPMTVPMSDAARARFADLSDALTEELRAAAGTAFTAILARTGENALKLALIVAVGRDPVRPEIDITAADWAIGFVRHYARRTMEAVERHVADTETEAHLKRLREIVRSAGPKGIAKSEITRASQWLKSRDRDEILLTLIESGDITTGMRDSSTKQAMVYRMARWGG
;
A
#
# COMPACT_ATOMS: atom_id res chain seq x y z
N MET A 1 11.58 7.71 13.97
CA MET A 1 12.03 6.33 13.63
C MET A 1 10.79 5.51 13.35
N VAL A 2 10.40 5.38 12.08
CA VAL A 2 9.30 4.50 11.67
C VAL A 2 9.73 3.08 11.99
N ASP A 3 9.02 2.41 12.90
CA ASP A 3 9.27 1.00 13.18
C ASP A 3 9.20 0.22 11.85
N GLY A 4 10.23 -0.56 11.55
CA GLY A 4 10.36 -1.30 10.28
C GLY A 4 9.27 -2.37 10.08
N SER A 5 8.28 -2.44 10.97
CA SER A 5 7.09 -3.27 10.94
C SER A 5 6.17 -2.93 9.75
N LEU A 6 5.91 -1.66 9.43
CA LEU A 6 5.01 -1.29 8.32
C LEU A 6 5.44 -1.91 6.98
N ALA A 7 6.74 -1.88 6.71
CA ALA A 7 7.28 -2.44 5.48
C ALA A 7 7.20 -3.98 5.41
N ARG A 8 6.83 -4.69 6.50
CA ARG A 8 6.68 -6.16 6.51
C ARG A 8 5.28 -6.60 6.05
N PHE A 9 4.34 -5.66 5.93
CA PHE A 9 2.97 -5.94 5.53
C PHE A 9 2.69 -5.44 4.11
N LEU A 10 1.87 -6.17 3.37
CA LEU A 10 1.18 -5.64 2.19
C LEU A 10 -0.13 -5.01 2.67
N ILE A 11 -0.21 -3.68 2.65
CA ILE A 11 -1.39 -2.95 3.13
C ILE A 11 -2.34 -2.71 1.96
N LEU A 12 -3.55 -3.25 2.08
CA LEU A 12 -4.65 -3.07 1.13
C LEU A 12 -5.68 -2.13 1.74
N PRO A 13 -5.58 -0.80 1.49
CA PRO A 13 -6.59 0.13 1.98
C PRO A 13 -7.93 -0.14 1.28
N SER A 14 -9.01 -0.09 2.07
CA SER A 14 -10.39 -0.03 1.58
C SER A 14 -10.72 1.42 1.19
N ASP A 15 -11.68 1.61 0.30
CA ASP A 15 -12.22 2.95 0.00
C ASP A 15 -13.10 3.47 1.15
N GLU A 16 -13.62 2.55 1.98
CA GLU A 16 -14.40 2.84 3.18
C GLU A 16 -13.70 2.26 4.41
N ASP A 17 -13.29 3.14 5.34
CA ASP A 17 -12.54 2.77 6.55
C ASP A 17 -13.37 1.94 7.54
N TYR A 18 -14.68 2.19 7.57
CA TYR A 18 -15.63 1.57 8.50
C TYR A 18 -16.88 1.12 7.75
N PRO A 19 -16.79 0.07 6.93
CA PRO A 19 -17.95 -0.42 6.19
C PRO A 19 -19.01 -0.94 7.14
N ASP A 20 -20.28 -0.71 6.78
CA ASP A 20 -21.41 -1.24 7.53
C ASP A 20 -21.31 -2.77 7.66
N GLU A 21 -21.69 -3.28 8.83
CA GLU A 21 -21.69 -4.72 9.06
C GLU A 21 -22.68 -5.41 8.11
N ASN A 22 -22.21 -6.39 7.36
CA ASN A 22 -23.08 -7.19 6.51
C ASN A 22 -23.81 -8.28 7.33
N LEU A 23 -24.95 -7.93 7.91
CA LEU A 23 -25.80 -8.83 8.72
C LEU A 23 -26.56 -9.88 7.90
N SER A 24 -26.52 -9.79 6.57
CA SER A 24 -27.24 -10.70 5.65
C SER A 24 -26.45 -11.96 5.27
N VAL A 25 -25.22 -12.11 5.78
CA VAL A 25 -24.39 -13.28 5.49
C VAL A 25 -24.94 -14.52 6.21
N GLY A 26 -25.69 -15.34 5.47
CA GLY A 26 -26.04 -16.69 5.91
C GLY A 26 -24.81 -17.60 6.04
N ILE A 27 -25.04 -18.87 6.39
CA ILE A 27 -23.98 -19.89 6.39
C ILE A 27 -23.38 -19.97 4.98
N ARG A 28 -22.14 -19.48 4.82
CA ARG A 28 -21.43 -19.57 3.53
C ARG A 28 -21.03 -21.03 3.31
N GLN A 29 -21.68 -21.69 2.36
CA GLN A 29 -21.19 -22.98 1.86
C GLN A 29 -20.08 -22.71 0.85
N ALA A 30 -18.86 -23.13 1.18
CA ALA A 30 -17.75 -23.05 0.24
C ALA A 30 -18.00 -24.04 -0.92
N PRO A 31 -17.80 -23.61 -2.19
CA PRO A 31 -17.85 -24.51 -3.34
C PRO A 31 -16.96 -25.74 -3.13
N SER A 32 -17.49 -26.93 -3.41
CA SER A 32 -16.76 -28.21 -3.23
C SER A 32 -15.44 -28.25 -4.00
N VAL A 33 -15.40 -27.63 -5.19
CA VAL A 33 -14.19 -27.47 -6.00
C VAL A 33 -13.09 -26.71 -5.25
N LEU A 34 -13.43 -25.65 -4.51
CA LEU A 34 -12.43 -24.91 -3.72
C LEU A 34 -11.91 -25.75 -2.55
N ILE A 35 -12.79 -26.50 -1.89
CA ILE A 35 -12.39 -27.42 -0.81
C ILE A 35 -11.42 -28.47 -1.35
N GLN A 36 -11.73 -29.10 -2.48
CA GLN A 36 -10.87 -30.11 -3.11
C GLN A 36 -9.51 -29.52 -3.52
N ALA A 37 -9.50 -28.32 -4.11
CA ALA A 37 -8.26 -27.63 -4.48
C ALA A 37 -7.37 -27.33 -3.26
N LEU A 38 -7.96 -26.81 -2.17
CA LEU A 38 -7.23 -26.54 -0.92
C LEU A 38 -6.72 -27.82 -0.27
N GLN A 39 -7.49 -28.90 -0.30
CA GLN A 39 -7.03 -30.21 0.17
C GLN A 39 -5.85 -30.73 -0.66
N LEU A 40 -5.85 -30.51 -1.98
CA LEU A 40 -4.75 -30.89 -2.84
C LEU A 40 -3.47 -30.11 -2.52
N VAL A 41 -3.58 -28.80 -2.26
CA VAL A 41 -2.47 -27.96 -1.78
C VAL A 41 -1.96 -28.48 -0.42
N ALA A 42 -2.86 -28.75 0.53
CA ALA A 42 -2.50 -29.25 1.87
C ALA A 42 -1.79 -30.62 1.82
N ASN A 43 -2.13 -31.45 0.83
CA ASN A 43 -1.49 -32.73 0.55
C ASN A 43 -0.25 -32.60 -0.34
N GLY A 44 0.35 -31.41 -0.47
CA GLY A 44 1.58 -31.18 -1.21
C GLY A 44 1.47 -31.50 -2.71
N GLY A 45 0.32 -31.18 -3.32
CA GLY A 45 0.12 -31.40 -4.76
C GLY A 45 -0.08 -32.86 -5.15
N GLY A 46 -0.31 -33.76 -4.18
CA GLY A 46 -0.45 -35.20 -4.43
C GLY A 46 0.87 -35.93 -4.74
N ALA A 47 1.97 -35.20 -4.96
CA ALA A 47 3.30 -35.76 -5.20
C ALA A 47 4.00 -36.21 -3.91
N VAL A 48 3.64 -35.62 -2.77
CA VAL A 48 4.20 -35.96 -1.47
C VAL A 48 3.08 -36.46 -0.57
N LYS A 49 3.17 -37.68 -0.04
CA LYS A 49 2.30 -38.13 1.06
C LYS A 49 2.68 -37.38 2.35
N VAL A 50 2.41 -36.09 2.40
CA VAL A 50 2.49 -35.32 3.65
C VAL A 50 1.07 -35.18 4.17
N ASN A 51 0.79 -35.94 5.23
CA ASN A 51 -0.35 -35.61 6.05
C ASN A 51 0.08 -34.49 6.99
N LEU A 52 -0.31 -33.24 6.70
CA LEU A 52 -0.15 -32.12 7.64
C LEU A 52 -1.19 -32.19 8.78
N THR A 53 -2.17 -33.10 8.69
CA THR A 53 -3.16 -33.33 9.76
C THR A 53 -2.43 -33.81 11.02
N GLY A 54 -2.51 -33.01 12.08
CA GLY A 54 -1.85 -33.30 13.36
C GLY A 54 -0.37 -32.91 13.44
N LYS A 55 0.23 -32.34 12.39
CA LYS A 55 1.55 -31.71 12.48
C LYS A 55 1.39 -30.30 13.05
N THR A 56 1.70 -30.15 14.32
CA THR A 56 1.85 -28.83 14.94
C THR A 56 3.16 -28.19 14.48
N ALA A 57 3.26 -26.86 14.56
CA ALA A 57 4.48 -26.11 14.27
C ALA A 57 5.56 -26.33 15.36
N ASP A 58 5.84 -27.59 15.72
CA ASP A 58 6.97 -27.93 16.55
C ASP A 58 8.26 -27.86 15.72
N GLN A 59 9.39 -27.60 16.37
CA GLN A 59 10.68 -27.45 15.68
C GLN A 59 11.21 -28.77 15.07
N ASN A 60 10.51 -29.89 15.29
CA ASN A 60 10.92 -31.24 14.89
C ASN A 60 10.14 -31.79 13.69
N THR A 61 9.13 -31.06 13.20
CA THR A 61 8.40 -31.49 12.01
C THR A 61 9.29 -31.36 10.76
N ALA A 62 9.72 -32.50 10.23
CA ALA A 62 10.40 -32.56 8.93
C ALA A 62 9.46 -32.03 7.84
N VAL A 63 9.84 -30.90 7.24
CA VAL A 63 9.22 -30.29 6.06
C VAL A 63 10.06 -30.67 4.85
N ASN A 64 9.46 -31.33 3.85
CA ASN A 64 10.11 -31.57 2.58
C ASN A 64 9.60 -30.53 1.57
N PRO A 65 10.34 -29.44 1.29
CA PRO A 65 9.87 -28.40 0.41
C PRO A 65 9.83 -28.88 -1.04
N MET A 66 8.81 -28.43 -1.77
CA MET A 66 8.75 -28.56 -3.22
C MET A 66 9.46 -27.36 -3.86
N THR A 67 10.35 -27.60 -4.81
CA THR A 67 10.89 -26.54 -5.67
C THR A 67 9.88 -26.23 -6.78
N VAL A 68 9.47 -24.97 -6.87
CA VAL A 68 8.64 -24.47 -7.97
C VAL A 68 9.55 -23.82 -9.01
N PRO A 69 9.65 -24.37 -10.24
CA PRO A 69 10.44 -23.76 -11.30
C PRO A 69 9.84 -22.41 -11.72
N MET A 70 10.69 -21.60 -12.32
CA MET A 70 10.31 -20.35 -12.95
C MET A 70 10.65 -20.45 -14.43
N SER A 71 9.74 -19.99 -15.28
CA SER A 71 10.00 -19.83 -16.72
C SER A 71 11.08 -18.78 -16.97
N ASP A 72 11.76 -18.84 -18.11
CA ASP A 72 12.81 -17.87 -18.44
C ASP A 72 12.24 -16.45 -18.61
N ALA A 73 11.02 -16.33 -19.14
CA ALA A 73 10.33 -15.04 -19.23
C ALA A 73 10.05 -14.43 -17.85
N ALA A 74 9.58 -15.24 -16.90
CA ALA A 74 9.37 -14.77 -15.52
C ALA A 74 10.69 -14.39 -14.84
N ARG A 75 11.78 -15.15 -15.07
CA ARG A 75 13.12 -14.80 -14.57
C ARG A 75 13.57 -13.44 -15.09
N ALA A 76 13.47 -13.21 -16.39
CA ALA A 76 13.80 -11.92 -17.00
C ALA A 76 12.95 -10.79 -16.39
N ARG A 77 11.66 -11.04 -16.17
CA ARG A 77 10.76 -10.04 -15.58
C ARG A 77 11.13 -9.65 -14.15
N PHE A 78 11.54 -10.60 -13.31
CA PHE A 78 12.04 -10.31 -11.97
C PHE A 78 13.42 -9.64 -11.98
N ALA A 79 14.25 -9.91 -12.98
CA ALA A 79 15.51 -9.18 -13.19
C ALA A 79 15.24 -7.70 -13.50
N ASP A 80 14.34 -7.40 -14.43
CA ASP A 80 13.93 -6.01 -14.72
C ASP A 80 13.41 -5.28 -13.46
N LEU A 81 12.63 -5.98 -12.63
CA LEU A 81 12.16 -5.43 -11.37
C LEU A 81 13.32 -5.12 -10.41
N SER A 82 14.29 -6.02 -10.31
CA SER A 82 15.46 -5.84 -9.45
C SER A 82 16.27 -4.61 -9.85
N ASP A 83 16.47 -4.40 -11.15
CA ASP A 83 17.18 -3.23 -11.67
C ASP A 83 16.41 -1.93 -11.37
N ALA A 84 15.09 -1.91 -11.63
CA ALA A 84 14.24 -0.77 -11.30
C ALA A 84 14.24 -0.44 -9.80
N LEU A 85 14.10 -1.46 -8.93
CA LEU A 85 14.12 -1.28 -7.49
C LEU A 85 15.47 -0.77 -6.98
N THR A 86 16.57 -1.15 -7.63
CA THR A 86 17.91 -0.66 -7.29
C THR A 86 18.00 0.86 -7.49
N GLU A 87 17.49 1.36 -8.62
CA GLU A 87 17.45 2.81 -8.86
C GLU A 87 16.48 3.53 -7.91
N GLU A 88 15.29 2.96 -7.67
CA GLU A 88 14.32 3.52 -6.72
C GLU A 88 14.90 3.59 -5.29
N LEU A 89 15.62 2.55 -4.84
CA LEU A 89 16.29 2.51 -3.54
C LEU A 89 17.37 3.59 -3.42
N ARG A 90 18.17 3.81 -4.47
CA ARG A 90 19.18 4.88 -4.49
C ARG A 90 18.53 6.25 -4.41
N ALA A 91 17.46 6.47 -5.17
CA ALA A 91 16.72 7.73 -5.14
C ALA A 91 16.04 7.99 -3.78
N ALA A 92 15.58 6.93 -3.11
CA ALA A 92 14.94 7.00 -1.81
C ALA A 92 15.91 7.00 -0.62
N ALA A 93 17.23 7.00 -0.84
CA ALA A 93 18.23 6.87 0.22
C ALA A 93 18.01 7.91 1.33
N GLY A 94 18.04 7.46 2.59
CA GLY A 94 17.80 8.30 3.76
C GLY A 94 16.32 8.57 4.10
N THR A 95 15.37 8.04 3.31
CA THR A 95 13.93 8.15 3.59
C THR A 95 13.35 6.86 4.18
N ALA A 96 12.17 6.98 4.78
CA ALA A 96 11.38 5.83 5.27
C ALA A 96 10.96 4.85 4.14
N PHE A 97 11.01 5.27 2.88
CA PHE A 97 10.59 4.45 1.73
C PHE A 97 11.56 3.31 1.42
N THR A 98 12.83 3.45 1.78
CA THR A 98 13.86 2.41 1.57
C THR A 98 13.44 1.05 2.12
N ALA A 99 12.83 1.02 3.31
CA ALA A 99 12.38 -0.21 3.94
C ALA A 99 11.24 -0.90 3.16
N ILE A 100 10.33 -0.12 2.55
CA ILE A 100 9.22 -0.63 1.74
C ILE A 100 9.74 -1.17 0.41
N LEU A 101 10.57 -0.38 -0.28
CA LEU A 101 11.16 -0.72 -1.57
C LEU A 101 12.01 -1.99 -1.47
N ALA A 102 12.84 -2.11 -0.42
CA ALA A 102 13.74 -3.25 -0.21
C ALA A 102 13.01 -4.60 -0.11
N ARG A 103 11.71 -4.61 0.22
CA ARG A 103 10.89 -5.83 0.33
C ARG A 103 9.99 -6.07 -0.86
N THR A 104 9.90 -5.12 -1.79
CA THR A 104 8.98 -5.19 -2.93
C THR A 104 9.29 -6.39 -3.83
N GLY A 105 10.57 -6.64 -4.14
CA GLY A 105 10.98 -7.78 -4.96
C GLY A 105 10.68 -9.14 -4.31
N GLU A 106 11.06 -9.30 -3.04
CA GLU A 106 10.80 -10.54 -2.28
C GLU A 106 9.30 -10.81 -2.12
N ASN A 107 8.50 -9.78 -1.81
CA ASN A 107 7.05 -9.90 -1.68
C ASN A 107 6.40 -10.30 -3.01
N ALA A 108 6.82 -9.70 -4.12
CA ALA A 108 6.33 -10.05 -5.45
C ALA A 108 6.66 -11.51 -5.80
N LEU A 109 7.88 -11.97 -5.50
CA LEU A 109 8.29 -13.35 -5.74
C LEU A 109 7.48 -14.35 -4.90
N LYS A 110 7.29 -14.08 -3.60
CA LYS A 110 6.45 -14.91 -2.73
C LYS A 110 5.01 -14.96 -3.21
N LEU A 111 4.46 -13.85 -3.68
CA LEU A 111 3.09 -13.80 -4.17
C LEU A 111 2.95 -14.55 -5.51
N ALA A 112 3.93 -14.43 -6.41
CA ALA A 112 3.97 -15.22 -7.65
C ALA A 112 4.02 -16.72 -7.38
N LEU A 113 4.81 -17.14 -6.38
CA LEU A 113 4.86 -18.53 -5.92
C LEU A 113 3.49 -19.01 -5.41
N ILE A 114 2.81 -18.22 -4.58
CA ILE A 114 1.46 -18.55 -4.07
C ILE A 114 0.47 -18.70 -5.24
N VAL A 115 0.51 -17.79 -6.21
CA VAL A 115 -0.36 -17.84 -7.39
C VAL A 115 -0.08 -19.08 -8.24
N ALA A 116 1.19 -19.40 -8.49
CA ALA A 116 1.57 -20.58 -9.26
C ALA A 116 1.04 -21.88 -8.61
N VAL A 117 1.27 -22.05 -7.31
CA VAL A 117 0.77 -23.21 -6.54
C VAL A 117 -0.75 -23.23 -6.47
N GLY A 118 -1.39 -22.06 -6.34
CA GLY A 118 -2.85 -21.96 -6.33
C GLY A 118 -3.51 -22.32 -7.67
N ARG A 119 -2.80 -22.15 -8.79
CA ARG A 119 -3.28 -22.52 -10.14
C ARG A 119 -3.08 -24.00 -10.43
N ASP A 120 -1.89 -24.53 -10.16
CA ASP A 120 -1.57 -25.95 -10.32
C ASP A 120 -0.70 -26.41 -9.15
N PRO A 121 -1.28 -27.02 -8.10
CA PRO A 121 -0.50 -27.52 -6.99
C PRO A 121 0.30 -28.78 -7.32
N VAL A 122 -0.03 -29.50 -8.41
CA VAL A 122 0.64 -30.76 -8.79
C VAL A 122 1.93 -30.46 -9.55
N ARG A 123 1.88 -29.52 -10.49
CA ARG A 123 3.01 -29.10 -11.33
C ARG A 123 3.10 -27.58 -11.43
N PRO A 124 3.27 -26.87 -10.30
CA PRO A 124 3.36 -25.43 -10.29
C PRO A 124 4.58 -24.96 -11.09
N GLU A 125 4.41 -23.87 -11.81
CA GLU A 125 5.48 -23.11 -12.44
C GLU A 125 5.16 -21.61 -12.31
N ILE A 126 6.15 -20.81 -11.95
CA ILE A 126 6.03 -19.36 -12.04
C ILE A 126 6.21 -18.96 -13.51
N ASP A 127 5.10 -18.82 -14.20
CA ASP A 127 5.02 -18.29 -15.56
C ASP A 127 5.04 -16.75 -15.58
N ILE A 128 5.15 -16.18 -16.78
CA ILE A 128 5.15 -14.72 -16.96
C ILE A 128 3.86 -14.08 -16.42
N THR A 129 2.72 -14.75 -16.57
CA THR A 129 1.41 -14.25 -16.11
C THR A 129 1.38 -14.09 -14.59
N ALA A 130 1.88 -15.07 -13.84
CA ALA A 130 1.99 -15.03 -12.39
C ALA A 130 2.98 -13.94 -11.94
N ALA A 131 4.12 -13.82 -12.64
CA ALA A 131 5.12 -12.79 -12.38
C ALA A 131 4.53 -11.37 -12.57
N ASP A 132 3.97 -11.07 -13.75
CA ASP A 132 3.42 -9.74 -14.04
C ASP A 132 2.30 -9.35 -13.09
N TRP A 133 1.40 -10.29 -12.78
CA TRP A 133 0.33 -10.04 -11.82
C TRP A 133 0.86 -9.73 -10.43
N ALA A 134 1.78 -10.55 -9.92
CA ALA A 134 2.32 -10.38 -8.57
C ALA A 134 3.16 -9.10 -8.44
N ILE A 135 3.97 -8.78 -9.45
CA ILE A 135 4.76 -7.55 -9.51
C ILE A 135 3.83 -6.34 -9.56
N GLY A 136 2.83 -6.35 -10.45
CA GLY A 136 1.86 -5.27 -10.57
C GLY A 136 1.11 -5.02 -9.26
N PHE A 137 0.62 -6.09 -8.64
CA PHE A 137 -0.08 -6.04 -7.36
C PHE A 137 0.79 -5.46 -6.24
N VAL A 138 1.98 -6.03 -6.03
CA VAL A 138 2.86 -5.60 -4.94
C VAL A 138 3.35 -4.16 -5.15
N ARG A 139 3.74 -3.77 -6.37
CA ARG A 139 4.14 -2.39 -6.65
C ARG A 139 3.01 -1.39 -6.45
N HIS A 140 1.78 -1.75 -6.84
CA HIS A 140 0.62 -0.90 -6.64
C HIS A 140 0.42 -0.56 -5.15
N TYR A 141 0.42 -1.57 -4.29
CA TYR A 141 0.19 -1.37 -2.85
C TYR A 141 1.41 -0.84 -2.13
N ALA A 142 2.64 -1.13 -2.59
CA ALA A 142 3.85 -0.48 -2.08
C ALA A 142 3.80 1.03 -2.33
N ARG A 143 3.41 1.47 -3.53
CA ARG A 143 3.22 2.90 -3.85
C ARG A 143 2.16 3.55 -2.97
N ARG A 144 0.98 2.93 -2.83
CA ARG A 144 -0.07 3.45 -1.93
C ARG A 144 0.40 3.54 -0.48
N THR A 145 1.19 2.57 -0.02
CA THR A 145 1.76 2.58 1.33
C THR A 145 2.75 3.73 1.49
N MET A 146 3.65 3.96 0.52
CA MET A 146 4.57 5.10 0.54
C MET A 146 3.81 6.44 0.55
N GLU A 147 2.76 6.58 -0.26
CA GLU A 147 1.89 7.77 -0.26
C GLU A 147 1.22 7.99 1.10
N ALA A 148 0.69 6.94 1.73
CA ALA A 148 0.09 7.04 3.06
C ALA A 148 1.13 7.44 4.13
N VAL A 149 2.34 6.88 4.06
CA VAL A 149 3.45 7.26 4.94
C VAL A 149 3.81 8.73 4.75
N GLU A 150 3.95 9.18 3.51
CA GLU A 150 4.24 10.59 3.22
C GLU A 150 3.17 11.52 3.77
N ARG A 151 1.89 11.15 3.63
CA ARG A 151 0.75 11.97 4.05
C ARG A 151 0.55 12.00 5.57
N HIS A 152 0.83 10.91 6.28
CA HIS A 152 0.34 10.74 7.65
C HIS A 152 1.41 10.44 8.69
N VAL A 153 2.58 9.93 8.32
CA VAL A 153 3.66 9.65 9.28
C VAL A 153 4.51 10.90 9.44
N ALA A 154 4.69 11.38 10.67
CA ALA A 154 5.52 12.53 10.98
C ALA A 154 6.51 12.18 12.10
N ASP A 155 7.75 12.64 11.98
CA ASP A 155 8.78 12.46 13.02
C ASP A 155 8.71 13.56 14.10
N THR A 156 8.03 14.68 13.82
CA THR A 156 7.82 15.78 14.78
C THR A 156 6.39 16.28 14.79
N GLU A 157 5.99 16.91 15.90
CA GLU A 157 4.67 17.55 16.03
C GLU A 157 4.47 18.66 14.98
N THR A 158 5.53 19.44 14.69
CA THR A 158 5.49 20.48 13.65
C THR A 158 5.21 19.89 12.26
N GLU A 159 5.88 18.80 11.92
CA GLU A 159 5.63 18.09 10.67
C GLU A 159 4.21 17.50 10.63
N ALA A 160 3.73 16.93 11.74
CA ALA A 160 2.36 16.43 11.86
C ALA A 160 1.34 17.53 11.61
N HIS A 161 1.57 18.72 12.15
CA HIS A 161 0.71 19.88 11.97
C HIS A 161 0.70 20.37 10.53
N LEU A 162 1.88 20.44 9.89
CA LEU A 162 2.02 20.81 8.49
C LEU A 162 1.30 19.83 7.57
N LYS A 163 1.50 18.52 7.77
CA LYS A 163 0.82 17.46 7.00
C LYS A 163 -0.69 17.51 7.17
N ARG A 164 -1.19 17.71 8.39
CA ARG A 164 -2.63 17.81 8.66
C ARG A 164 -3.27 19.04 8.01
N LEU A 165 -2.61 20.20 8.03
CA LEU A 165 -3.08 21.41 7.34
C LEU A 165 -3.08 21.23 5.81
N ARG A 166 -2.03 20.61 5.26
CA ARG A 166 -1.96 20.28 3.83
C ARG A 166 -3.09 19.33 3.42
N GLU A 167 -3.41 18.33 4.26
CA GLU A 167 -4.54 17.43 4.00
C GLU A 167 -5.88 18.16 4.02
N ILE A 168 -6.13 19.08 4.97
CA ILE A 168 -7.35 19.91 4.98
C ILE A 168 -7.53 20.66 3.65
N VAL A 169 -6.45 21.24 3.11
CA VAL A 169 -6.49 21.94 1.81
C VAL A 169 -6.71 20.96 0.66
N ARG A 170 -6.07 19.78 0.71
CA ARG A 170 -6.26 18.73 -0.28
C ARG A 170 -7.69 18.23 -0.30
N SER A 171 -8.30 17.89 0.84
CA SER A 171 -9.66 17.34 0.90
C SER A 171 -10.73 18.32 0.39
N ALA A 172 -10.43 19.62 0.32
CA ALA A 172 -11.37 20.64 -0.16
C ALA A 172 -11.62 20.65 -1.68
N GLY A 173 -10.86 19.88 -2.45
CA GLY A 173 -11.09 19.81 -3.89
C GLY A 173 -10.36 20.90 -4.70
N PRO A 174 -10.49 20.84 -6.04
CA PRO A 174 -9.88 21.84 -6.95
C PRO A 174 -10.45 23.26 -6.76
N LYS A 175 -11.62 23.40 -6.13
CA LYS A 175 -12.23 24.69 -5.80
C LYS A 175 -11.50 25.41 -4.65
N GLY A 176 -10.66 24.71 -3.91
CA GLY A 176 -9.94 25.23 -2.75
C GLY A 176 -10.85 25.57 -1.56
N ILE A 177 -10.20 25.95 -0.46
CA ILE A 177 -10.81 26.22 0.84
C ILE A 177 -10.53 27.67 1.28
N ALA A 178 -11.52 28.36 1.83
CA ALA A 178 -11.33 29.73 2.32
C ALA A 178 -10.56 29.75 3.65
N LYS A 179 -9.87 30.86 3.96
CA LYS A 179 -9.11 31.01 5.21
C LYS A 179 -9.94 30.75 6.48
N SER A 180 -11.20 31.18 6.46
CA SER A 180 -12.14 30.97 7.57
C SER A 180 -12.50 29.50 7.78
N GLU A 181 -12.63 28.74 6.69
CA GLU A 181 -12.91 27.30 6.72
C GLU A 181 -11.69 26.53 7.22
N ILE A 182 -10.47 26.86 6.75
CA ILE A 182 -9.22 26.32 7.29
C ILE A 182 -9.13 26.59 8.80
N THR A 183 -9.38 27.84 9.19
CA THR A 183 -9.33 28.28 10.60
C THR A 183 -10.27 27.45 11.48
N ARG A 184 -11.47 27.14 10.99
CA ARG A 184 -12.44 26.30 11.69
C ARG A 184 -11.98 24.83 11.76
N ALA A 185 -11.46 24.28 10.67
CA ALA A 185 -10.97 22.90 10.61
C ALA A 185 -9.68 22.68 11.42
N SER A 186 -8.96 23.75 11.76
CA SER A 186 -7.67 23.68 12.45
C SER A 186 -7.66 24.41 13.81
N GLN A 187 -8.78 24.44 14.54
CA GLN A 187 -8.88 25.11 15.85
C GLN A 187 -7.97 24.53 16.94
N TRP A 188 -7.40 23.35 16.70
CA TRP A 188 -6.36 22.73 17.53
C TRP A 188 -4.99 23.43 17.41
N LEU A 189 -4.81 24.37 16.47
CA LEU A 189 -3.62 25.22 16.34
C LEU A 189 -3.87 26.63 16.87
N LYS A 190 -2.81 27.23 17.42
CA LYS A 190 -2.75 28.68 17.64
C LYS A 190 -2.78 29.39 16.29
N SER A 191 -3.36 30.60 16.26
CA SER A 191 -3.50 31.34 15.00
C SER A 191 -2.17 31.62 14.33
N ARG A 192 -1.14 31.94 15.12
CA ARG A 192 0.21 32.23 14.62
C ARG A 192 0.80 31.01 13.90
N ASP A 193 0.82 29.86 14.57
CA ASP A 193 1.38 28.62 14.02
C ASP A 193 0.66 28.21 12.71
N ARG A 194 -0.67 28.37 12.65
CA ARG A 194 -1.43 28.14 11.41
C ARG A 194 -0.98 29.05 10.28
N ASP A 195 -0.83 30.35 10.54
CA ASP A 195 -0.44 31.32 9.51
C ASP A 195 1.00 31.05 9.03
N GLU A 196 1.91 30.69 9.93
CA GLU A 196 3.30 30.29 9.61
C GLU A 196 3.34 29.00 8.77
N ILE A 197 2.55 27.99 9.11
CA ILE A 197 2.44 26.74 8.32
C ILE A 197 1.85 27.01 6.93
N LEU A 198 0.79 27.83 6.83
CA LEU A 198 0.21 28.19 5.53
C LEU A 198 1.20 28.93 4.65
N LEU A 199 1.97 29.86 5.23
CA LEU A 199 3.04 30.55 4.50
C LEU A 199 4.09 29.55 4.02
N THR A 200 4.55 28.66 4.88
CA THR A 200 5.53 27.62 4.55
C THR A 200 5.06 26.76 3.38
N LEU A 201 3.79 26.32 3.39
CA LEU A 201 3.19 25.51 2.32
C LEU A 201 3.05 26.29 0.99
N ILE A 202 2.91 27.62 1.03
CA ILE A 202 2.89 28.46 -0.17
C ILE A 202 4.31 28.60 -0.72
N GLU A 203 5.27 28.90 0.15
CA GLU A 203 6.67 29.10 -0.21
C GLU A 203 7.32 27.81 -0.75
N SER A 204 6.95 26.65 -0.21
CA SER A 204 7.37 25.34 -0.74
C SER A 204 6.72 24.99 -2.07
N GLY A 205 5.68 25.75 -2.49
CA GLY A 205 4.90 25.46 -3.68
C GLY A 205 3.95 24.26 -3.53
N ASP A 206 3.64 23.83 -2.31
CA ASP A 206 2.66 22.75 -2.06
C ASP A 206 1.22 23.23 -2.26
N ILE A 207 0.94 24.49 -1.87
CA ILE A 207 -0.35 25.14 -2.04
C ILE A 207 -0.19 26.48 -2.74
N THR A 208 -1.25 26.95 -3.37
CA THR A 208 -1.34 28.28 -3.97
C THR A 208 -2.59 28.98 -3.49
N THR A 209 -2.59 30.31 -3.60
CA THR A 209 -3.80 31.12 -3.40
C THR A 209 -4.48 31.39 -4.73
N GLY A 210 -5.79 31.59 -4.68
CA GLY A 210 -6.61 31.98 -5.82
C GLY A 210 -7.87 32.69 -5.35
N MET A 211 -8.66 33.16 -6.30
CA MET A 211 -9.98 33.74 -6.03
C MET A 211 -11.05 32.74 -6.45
N ARG A 212 -12.06 32.56 -5.58
CA ARG A 212 -13.28 31.81 -5.87
C ARG A 212 -14.45 32.80 -5.96
N ASP A 213 -15.17 32.76 -7.07
CA ASP A 213 -16.40 33.53 -7.22
C ASP A 213 -17.42 33.08 -6.16
N SER A 214 -18.09 34.06 -5.56
CA SER A 214 -19.21 33.82 -4.66
C SER A 214 -20.35 34.77 -5.00
N SER A 215 -21.54 34.46 -4.51
CA SER A 215 -22.75 35.26 -4.74
C SER A 215 -22.65 36.71 -4.22
N THR A 216 -21.69 37.02 -3.35
CA THR A 216 -21.50 38.36 -2.77
C THR A 216 -20.16 38.98 -3.12
N LYS A 217 -19.02 38.34 -2.80
CA LYS A 217 -17.67 38.87 -3.09
C LYS A 217 -16.69 37.73 -3.35
N GLN A 218 -15.76 37.91 -4.29
CA GLN A 218 -14.70 36.95 -4.52
C GLN A 218 -13.93 36.68 -3.21
N ALA A 219 -13.81 35.40 -2.86
CA ALA A 219 -13.12 34.95 -1.65
C ALA A 219 -11.75 34.41 -2.01
N MET A 220 -10.72 34.81 -1.27
CA MET A 220 -9.41 34.17 -1.36
C MET A 220 -9.53 32.72 -0.86
N VAL A 221 -9.06 31.79 -1.67
CA VAL A 221 -9.03 30.36 -1.36
C VAL A 221 -7.62 29.81 -1.49
N TYR A 222 -7.33 28.76 -0.73
CA TYR A 222 -6.10 27.99 -0.77
C TYR A 222 -6.40 26.66 -1.47
N ARG A 223 -5.51 26.23 -2.37
CA ARG A 223 -5.64 25.00 -3.15
C ARG A 223 -4.29 24.34 -3.34
N MET A 224 -4.27 23.02 -3.57
CA MET A 224 -3.04 22.31 -3.94
C MET A 224 -2.45 22.93 -5.22
N ALA A 225 -1.13 23.16 -5.25
CA ALA A 225 -0.46 23.72 -6.43
C ALA A 225 -0.51 22.76 -7.64
N ARG A 226 -0.48 21.46 -7.37
CA ARG A 226 -0.73 20.38 -8.32
C ARG A 226 -1.84 19.51 -7.77
N TRP A 227 -2.96 19.45 -8.49
CA TRP A 227 -4.07 18.57 -8.13
C TRP A 227 -3.80 17.17 -8.70
N GLY A 228 -3.22 16.28 -7.89
CA GLY A 228 -3.21 14.85 -8.15
C GLY A 228 -4.42 14.24 -7.46
N GLY A 229 -5.50 14.05 -8.23
CA GLY A 229 -6.67 13.30 -7.78
C GLY A 229 -6.37 11.82 -7.66
#